data_AF-A0A8T7HWJ0-F1
#
_entry.id   AF-A0A8T7HWJ0-F1
#
_cell.length_a   1.000
_cell.length_b   1.000
_cell.length_c   1.000
_cell.angle_alpha   90.00
_cell.angle_beta   90.00
_cell.angle_gamma   90.00
#
_symmetry.space_group_name_H-M   'P 1'
#
loop_
_entity.id
_entity.type
_entity.pdbx_description
1 polymer ?
#
loop_
_entity_poly.entity_id
_entity_poly.type
_entity_poly.pdbx_seq_one_letter_code
_entity_poly.pdbx_strand_id
1 'polypeptide(L)'
;MRTLLILFALLLTTAITTDATAADNQESSWDNFWGLDPEIESTMFTFNKQFRTQTAIHTIIAATDNCEQATTFFYAPEGTLFEIIPKGEATDYWIVRFYLRAGDGQTQSKGLYANTQAPSHSNLTVVNASKRYKLCLKSIPNYSYRRTGGLDTGILVVPFKLRQGDIFNDSTIGPYLAFRDESISYIAALGLSQISLVDNSNSEIKTATGITLAMGIIWEVNPEFDVAFIAGADHLSGSEGDSWQHQDEVWLSFAIGYNFSN
;
A
#
# COMPACT_ATOMS: atom_id res chain seq x y z
N MET A 1 -12.86 12.64 5.47
CA MET A 1 -12.64 11.29 6.03
C MET A 1 -13.92 10.45 6.09
N ARG A 2 -15.05 10.94 6.65
CA ARG A 2 -16.33 10.21 6.67
C ARG A 2 -16.91 9.85 5.29
N THR A 3 -16.66 10.67 4.25
CA THR A 3 -17.18 10.44 2.90
C THR A 3 -16.47 9.31 2.14
N LEU A 4 -15.20 9.03 2.47
CA LEU A 4 -14.40 8.01 1.78
C LEU A 4 -14.78 6.59 2.26
N LEU A 5 -15.07 6.44 3.55
CA LEU A 5 -15.50 5.17 4.15
C LEU A 5 -16.89 4.72 3.63
N ILE A 6 -17.80 5.66 3.40
CA ILE A 6 -19.14 5.38 2.85
C ILE A 6 -19.04 4.94 1.38
N LEU A 7 -18.14 5.55 0.60
CA LEU A 7 -17.97 5.20 -0.82
C LEU A 7 -17.42 3.77 -0.99
N PHE A 8 -16.49 3.36 -0.12
CA PHE A 8 -15.90 2.01 -0.17
C PHE A 8 -16.87 0.93 0.28
N ALA A 9 -17.69 1.21 1.30
CA ALA A 9 -18.76 0.31 1.73
C ALA A 9 -19.86 0.14 0.66
N LEU A 10 -20.23 1.22 -0.06
CA LEU A 10 -21.19 1.16 -1.16
C LEU A 10 -20.66 0.38 -2.36
N LEU A 11 -19.38 0.55 -2.72
CA LEU A 11 -18.74 -0.22 -3.80
C LEU A 11 -18.71 -1.72 -3.49
N LEU A 12 -18.48 -2.08 -2.22
CA LEU A 12 -18.49 -3.48 -1.77
C LEU A 12 -19.89 -4.08 -1.79
N THR A 13 -20.94 -3.32 -1.46
CA THR A 13 -22.33 -3.82 -1.51
C THR A 13 -22.82 -4.00 -2.95
N THR A 14 -22.46 -3.10 -3.87
CA THR A 14 -22.87 -3.22 -5.28
C THR A 14 -22.21 -4.39 -6.00
N ALA A 15 -21.01 -4.81 -5.58
CA ALA A 15 -20.32 -5.96 -6.15
C ALA A 15 -20.92 -7.32 -5.71
N ILE A 16 -21.65 -7.35 -4.59
CA ILE A 16 -22.27 -8.57 -4.05
C ILE A 16 -23.70 -8.76 -4.61
N THR A 17 -24.35 -7.71 -5.11
CA THR A 17 -25.76 -7.76 -5.54
C THR A 17 -26.00 -7.96 -7.04
N THR A 18 -24.98 -8.23 -7.86
CA THR A 18 -25.21 -8.52 -9.28
C THR A 18 -25.49 -10.01 -9.51
N ASP A 19 -26.79 -10.30 -9.67
CA ASP A 19 -27.43 -11.37 -10.44
C ASP A 19 -26.98 -12.82 -10.22
N ALA A 20 -27.60 -13.46 -9.23
CA ALA A 20 -27.72 -14.92 -9.10
C ALA A 20 -28.97 -15.47 -9.82
N THR A 21 -29.32 -14.96 -11.01
CA THR A 21 -30.43 -15.49 -11.82
C THR A 21 -30.09 -15.54 -13.30
N ALA A 22 -29.34 -16.57 -13.72
CA ALA A 22 -29.45 -17.26 -15.01
C ALA A 22 -28.34 -18.32 -15.13
N ALA A 23 -28.56 -19.49 -14.52
CA ALA A 23 -27.81 -20.69 -14.88
C ALA A 23 -28.56 -21.36 -16.04
N ASP A 24 -28.14 -21.08 -17.27
CA ASP A 24 -28.46 -21.91 -18.41
C ASP A 24 -27.16 -22.28 -19.14
N ASN A 25 -27.12 -23.52 -19.60
CA ASN A 25 -25.91 -24.28 -19.87
C ASN A 25 -25.06 -23.68 -21.01
N GLN A 26 -23.87 -23.16 -20.68
CA GLN A 26 -22.80 -22.94 -21.66
C GLN A 26 -21.45 -23.37 -21.07
N GLU A 27 -21.11 -24.65 -21.26
CA GLU A 27 -19.72 -25.10 -21.27
C GLU A 27 -19.04 -24.58 -22.55
N SER A 28 -18.45 -23.38 -22.51
CA SER A 28 -17.44 -23.02 -23.49
C SER A 28 -16.48 -21.94 -22.98
N SER A 29 -15.19 -22.32 -22.94
CA SER A 29 -14.02 -21.44 -23.00
C SER A 29 -13.73 -20.56 -21.77
N TRP A 30 -13.16 -21.17 -20.73
CA TRP A 30 -12.35 -20.48 -19.72
C TRP A 30 -11.01 -19.96 -20.26
N ASP A 31 -10.63 -20.36 -21.47
CA ASP A 31 -9.32 -20.05 -22.07
C ASP A 31 -9.16 -18.58 -22.51
N ASN A 32 -10.24 -17.79 -22.56
CA ASN A 32 -10.20 -16.40 -22.98
C ASN A 32 -10.25 -15.38 -21.83
N PHE A 33 -10.36 -15.81 -20.57
CA PHE A 33 -10.45 -14.89 -19.44
C PHE A 33 -9.10 -14.22 -19.09
N TRP A 34 -7.98 -14.82 -19.50
CA TRP A 34 -6.63 -14.34 -19.22
C TRP A 34 -5.93 -13.70 -20.43
N GLY A 35 -6.63 -13.56 -21.57
CA GLY A 35 -6.08 -12.97 -22.80
C GLY A 35 -6.05 -11.44 -22.77
N LEU A 36 -5.48 -10.84 -21.74
CA LEU A 36 -5.18 -9.40 -21.74
C LEU A 36 -3.90 -9.17 -22.55
N ASP A 37 -3.93 -8.16 -23.42
CA ASP A 37 -2.77 -7.72 -24.18
C ASP A 37 -1.63 -7.32 -23.21
N PRO A 38 -0.42 -7.91 -23.31
CA PRO A 38 0.69 -7.61 -22.42
C PRO A 38 1.12 -6.13 -22.45
N GLU A 39 0.79 -5.37 -23.50
CA GLU A 39 1.01 -3.91 -23.49
C GLU A 39 0.04 -3.18 -22.55
N ILE A 40 -1.19 -3.69 -22.40
CA ILE A 40 -2.19 -3.17 -21.47
C ILE A 40 -1.81 -3.51 -20.01
N GLU A 41 -1.18 -4.66 -19.74
CA GLU A 41 -0.68 -5.01 -18.40
C GLU A 41 0.39 -4.03 -17.89
N SER A 42 1.26 -3.54 -18.78
CA SER A 42 2.35 -2.61 -18.39
C SER A 42 1.88 -1.18 -18.11
N THR A 43 0.74 -0.78 -18.67
CA THR A 43 0.19 0.58 -18.51
C THR A 43 -0.88 0.68 -17.44
N MET A 44 -1.57 -0.42 -17.08
CA MET A 44 -2.76 -0.30 -16.24
C MET A 44 -2.50 0.06 -14.77
N PHE A 45 -1.29 -0.17 -14.23
CA PHE A 45 -1.03 0.11 -12.81
C PHE A 45 0.38 0.65 -12.53
N THR A 46 0.78 1.72 -13.22
CA THR A 46 1.88 2.53 -12.69
C THR A 46 1.36 3.34 -11.50
N PHE A 47 1.44 2.75 -10.31
CA PHE A 47 1.07 3.44 -9.08
C PHE A 47 2.19 4.36 -8.61
N ASN A 48 1.92 5.66 -8.64
CA ASN A 48 2.88 6.67 -8.23
C ASN A 48 3.09 6.61 -6.71
N LYS A 49 4.28 6.16 -6.29
CA LYS A 49 4.71 6.20 -4.89
C LYS A 49 5.14 7.62 -4.53
N GLN A 50 4.63 8.14 -3.42
CA GLN A 50 4.97 9.47 -2.93
C GLN A 50 5.89 9.36 -1.72
N PHE A 51 6.95 10.16 -1.72
CA PHE A 51 7.97 10.21 -0.69
C PHE A 51 8.07 11.63 -0.12
N ARG A 52 8.54 11.74 1.11
CA ARG A 52 8.79 12.98 1.84
C ARG A 52 10.20 12.92 2.42
N THR A 53 10.97 13.98 2.28
CA THR A 53 12.29 14.08 2.92
C THR A 53 12.13 14.16 4.45
N GLN A 54 12.85 13.31 5.19
CA GLN A 54 12.82 13.29 6.68
C GLN A 54 13.82 14.26 7.29
N THR A 55 14.93 14.46 6.60
CA THR A 55 15.93 15.48 6.93
C THR A 55 16.14 16.31 5.68
N ALA A 56 16.65 17.53 5.85
CA ALA A 56 17.06 18.33 4.70
C ALA A 56 18.09 17.54 3.88
N ILE A 57 17.73 17.23 2.64
CA ILE A 57 18.60 16.45 1.76
C ILE A 57 19.63 17.42 1.17
N HIS A 58 20.82 17.38 1.77
CA HIS A 58 22.03 18.05 1.29
C HIS A 58 22.80 17.17 0.29
N THR A 59 22.08 16.34 -0.46
CA THR A 59 22.66 15.33 -1.33
C THR A 59 22.83 15.86 -2.74
N ILE A 60 23.80 15.27 -3.45
CA ILE A 60 24.04 15.42 -4.89
C ILE A 60 22.79 14.98 -5.67
N ILE A 61 21.86 15.91 -5.88
CA ILE A 61 20.86 15.79 -6.93
C ILE A 61 21.59 16.19 -8.21
N ALA A 62 21.94 15.23 -9.05
CA ALA A 62 22.65 15.52 -10.29
C ALA A 62 21.65 16.05 -11.34
N ALA A 63 21.94 17.21 -11.94
CA ALA A 63 21.28 17.62 -13.20
C ALA A 63 21.96 17.05 -14.45
N THR A 64 23.06 16.31 -14.31
CA THR A 64 23.87 15.81 -15.43
C THR A 64 23.53 14.36 -15.77
N ASP A 65 23.91 13.94 -16.98
CA ASP A 65 23.62 12.59 -17.45
C ASP A 65 24.38 11.48 -16.72
N ASN A 66 25.49 11.83 -16.06
CA ASN A 66 26.32 10.91 -15.29
C ASN A 66 26.39 11.35 -13.82
N CYS A 67 26.11 10.41 -12.91
CA CYS A 67 26.17 10.58 -11.46
C CYS A 67 27.58 10.88 -10.93
N GLU A 68 28.63 10.46 -11.64
CA GLU A 68 30.02 10.64 -11.20
C GLU A 68 30.57 12.06 -11.44
N GLN A 69 29.92 12.86 -12.29
CA GLN A 69 30.42 14.16 -12.74
C GLN A 69 29.43 15.31 -12.48
N ALA A 70 28.54 15.15 -11.50
CA ALA A 70 27.56 16.17 -11.17
C ALA A 70 28.23 17.48 -10.72
N THR A 71 28.14 18.53 -11.53
CA THR A 71 28.68 19.86 -11.24
C THR A 71 27.66 20.80 -10.60
N THR A 72 26.38 20.44 -10.68
CA THR A 72 25.26 21.21 -10.12
C THR A 72 24.65 20.43 -8.97
N PHE A 73 24.50 21.09 -7.84
CA PHE A 73 23.92 20.51 -6.62
C PHE A 73 22.57 21.19 -6.35
N PHE A 74 21.54 20.37 -6.13
CA PHE A 74 20.25 20.88 -5.68
C PHE A 74 19.99 20.57 -4.22
N TYR A 75 19.29 21.49 -3.58
CA TYR A 75 18.82 21.36 -2.21
C TYR A 75 17.32 21.08 -2.20
N ALA A 76 16.92 20.02 -1.50
CA ALA A 76 15.53 19.74 -1.19
C ALA A 76 15.32 19.93 0.32
N PRO A 77 14.56 20.98 0.74
CA PRO A 77 14.25 21.19 2.14
C PRO A 77 13.61 19.96 2.80
N GLU A 78 13.70 19.87 4.12
CA GLU A 78 12.96 18.88 4.91
C GLU A 78 11.44 19.00 4.65
N GLY A 79 10.74 17.86 4.57
CA GLY A 79 9.31 17.82 4.28
C GLY A 79 8.95 17.99 2.80
N THR A 80 9.92 18.18 1.90
CA THR A 80 9.67 18.26 0.45
C THR A 80 9.12 16.92 -0.03
N LEU A 81 8.00 16.96 -0.73
CA LEU A 81 7.42 15.79 -1.36
C LEU A 81 8.11 15.51 -2.69
N PHE A 82 8.29 14.24 -3.04
CA PHE A 82 8.73 13.86 -4.37
C PHE A 82 8.15 12.51 -4.78
N GLU A 83 8.13 12.28 -6.08
CA GLU A 83 7.74 11.02 -6.69
C GLU A 83 8.90 10.48 -7.50
N ILE A 84 9.09 9.17 -7.43
CA ILE A 84 10.03 8.44 -8.29
C ILE A 84 9.28 8.07 -9.56
N ILE A 85 9.76 8.57 -10.70
CA ILE A 85 9.25 8.24 -12.02
C ILE A 85 9.98 6.97 -12.48
N PRO A 86 9.27 5.84 -12.67
CA PRO A 86 9.89 4.60 -13.13
C PRO A 86 10.57 4.83 -14.49
N LYS A 87 11.78 4.29 -14.66
CA LYS A 87 12.43 4.18 -15.96
C LYS A 87 12.85 2.75 -16.16
N GLY A 88 12.54 2.19 -17.33
CA GLY A 88 12.64 0.76 -17.61
C GLY A 88 14.03 0.12 -17.40
N GLU A 89 15.14 0.87 -17.44
CA GLU A 89 16.48 0.24 -17.51
C GLU A 89 17.65 1.04 -16.88
N ALA A 90 17.44 1.96 -15.93
CA ALA A 90 18.56 2.68 -15.29
C ALA A 90 18.83 2.17 -13.86
N THR A 91 20.03 1.62 -13.61
CA THR A 91 20.41 0.96 -12.35
C THR A 91 21.12 1.87 -11.34
N ASP A 92 21.58 3.06 -11.72
CA ASP A 92 22.44 3.92 -10.90
C ASP A 92 21.78 5.23 -10.44
N TYR A 93 20.62 5.60 -11.00
CA TYR A 93 19.85 6.76 -10.59
C TYR A 93 18.33 6.55 -10.63
N TRP A 94 17.62 7.34 -9.84
CA TRP A 94 16.17 7.53 -9.95
C TRP A 94 15.86 8.82 -10.68
N ILE A 95 14.82 8.82 -11.51
CA ILE A 95 14.21 10.08 -11.96
C ILE A 95 13.21 10.49 -10.89
N VAL A 96 13.40 11.67 -10.30
CA VAL A 96 12.49 12.20 -9.30
C VAL A 96 11.86 13.50 -9.78
N ARG A 97 10.60 13.71 -9.40
CA ARG A 97 9.91 14.99 -9.52
C ARG A 97 9.55 15.47 -8.12
N PHE A 98 10.01 16.65 -7.76
CA PHE A 98 9.66 17.27 -6.48
C PHE A 98 8.31 17.97 -6.59
N TYR A 99 7.59 18.02 -5.48
CA TYR A 99 6.37 18.79 -5.31
C TYR A 99 6.59 19.76 -4.15
N LEU A 100 6.43 21.04 -4.44
CA LEU A 100 6.38 22.04 -3.38
C LEU A 100 5.01 21.95 -2.73
N ARG A 101 4.97 21.68 -1.43
CA ARG A 101 3.73 21.77 -0.67
C ARG A 101 3.26 23.22 -0.75
N ALA A 102 2.04 23.44 -1.23
CA ALA A 102 1.38 24.73 -1.11
C ALA A 102 1.02 24.92 0.38
N GLY A 103 2.01 25.34 1.18
CA GLY A 103 1.86 25.65 2.58
C GLY A 103 1.76 27.16 2.80
N ASP A 104 0.70 27.56 3.50
CA ASP A 104 0.71 28.65 4.48
C ASP A 104 0.49 30.08 3.95
N GLY A 105 -0.41 30.30 3.00
CA GLY A 105 -0.99 31.63 2.74
C GLY A 105 -0.01 32.74 2.35
N GLN A 106 1.25 32.41 2.07
CA GLN A 106 2.21 33.33 1.51
C GLN A 106 2.06 33.24 -0.01
N THR A 107 1.49 34.31 -0.54
CA THR A 107 1.20 34.59 -1.94
C THR A 107 2.30 34.11 -2.89
N GLN A 108 1.86 33.55 -4.01
CA GLN A 108 2.63 32.98 -5.12
C GLN A 108 3.56 33.96 -5.88
N SER A 109 4.43 34.71 -5.21
CA SER A 109 5.41 35.56 -5.89
C SER A 109 6.80 35.34 -5.31
N LYS A 110 7.62 34.58 -6.05
CA LYS A 110 9.06 34.34 -5.84
C LYS A 110 9.40 33.56 -4.57
N GLY A 111 9.63 32.25 -4.77
CA GLY A 111 10.55 31.45 -3.94
C GLY A 111 10.26 31.49 -2.44
N LEU A 112 9.17 30.85 -2.00
CA LEU A 112 8.99 30.44 -0.62
C LEU A 112 9.97 29.30 -0.31
N TYR A 113 11.20 29.68 -0.03
CA TYR A 113 12.10 28.86 0.74
C TYR A 113 11.61 28.91 2.18
N ALA A 114 11.34 27.74 2.76
CA ALA A 114 11.40 27.60 4.21
C ALA A 114 12.70 28.27 4.66
N ASN A 115 12.62 29.10 5.70
CA ASN A 115 13.70 29.98 6.18
C ASN A 115 14.85 29.19 6.85
N THR A 116 15.29 28.10 6.23
CA THR A 116 16.59 27.47 6.44
C THR A 116 17.53 28.08 5.42
N GLN A 117 18.36 29.03 5.85
CA GLN A 117 19.48 29.47 5.03
C GLN A 117 20.20 28.23 4.51
N ALA A 118 20.30 28.11 3.18
CA ALA A 118 21.17 27.10 2.61
C ALA A 118 22.53 27.22 3.31
N PRO A 119 23.17 26.11 3.71
CA PRO A 119 24.53 26.19 4.24
C PRO A 119 25.37 27.00 3.25
N SER A 120 26.33 27.80 3.75
CA SER A 120 27.06 28.83 3.00
C SER A 120 27.98 28.31 1.87
N HIS A 121 27.64 27.19 1.26
CA HIS A 121 28.14 26.74 -0.02
C HIS A 121 27.51 27.60 -1.12
N SER A 122 28.35 28.36 -1.82
CA SER A 122 28.00 29.46 -2.70
C SER A 122 27.18 29.11 -3.96
N ASN A 123 26.76 27.85 -4.17
CA ASN A 123 26.14 27.39 -5.43
C ASN A 123 24.96 26.40 -5.26
N LEU A 124 24.26 26.38 -4.12
CA LEU A 124 23.09 25.49 -3.96
C LEU A 124 21.85 26.09 -4.60
N THR A 125 21.27 25.40 -5.58
CA THR A 125 19.98 25.76 -6.19
C THR A 125 18.88 24.90 -5.60
N VAL A 126 17.78 25.49 -5.16
CA VAL A 126 16.66 24.69 -4.65
C VAL A 126 15.91 23.99 -5.78
N VAL A 127 15.42 22.78 -5.51
CA VAL A 127 14.64 22.00 -6.46
C VAL A 127 13.37 22.75 -6.91
N ASN A 128 13.02 22.57 -8.18
CA ASN A 128 11.87 23.20 -8.84
C ASN A 128 10.85 22.12 -9.18
N ALA A 129 9.59 22.32 -8.77
CA ALA A 129 8.54 21.32 -8.94
C ALA A 129 8.21 20.96 -10.40
N SER A 130 8.51 21.85 -11.35
CA SER A 130 8.27 21.64 -12.78
C SER A 130 9.39 20.87 -13.47
N LYS A 131 10.49 20.57 -12.78
CA LYS A 131 11.66 19.88 -13.35
C LYS A 131 11.77 18.44 -12.85
N ARG A 132 12.29 17.58 -13.72
CA ARG A 132 12.73 16.22 -13.37
C ARG A 132 14.21 16.27 -13.02
N TYR A 133 14.59 15.49 -12.02
CA TYR A 133 15.95 15.41 -11.53
C TYR A 133 16.44 13.97 -11.56
N LYS A 134 17.74 13.78 -11.78
CA LYS A 134 18.38 12.47 -11.59
C LYS A 134 18.94 12.44 -10.17
N LEU A 135 18.48 11.48 -9.38
CA LEU A 135 18.90 11.26 -8.01
C LEU A 135 19.78 10.01 -7.96
N CYS A 136 21.07 10.20 -7.72
CA CYS A 136 22.06 9.14 -7.77
C CYS A 136 21.94 8.23 -6.54
N LEU A 137 21.69 6.94 -6.75
CA LEU A 137 21.40 5.99 -5.67
C LEU A 137 22.53 5.88 -4.65
N LYS A 138 23.79 5.91 -5.11
CA LYS A 138 24.98 5.85 -4.25
C LYS A 138 25.09 7.01 -3.26
N SER A 139 24.39 8.12 -3.51
CA SER A 139 24.53 9.36 -2.75
C SER A 139 23.42 9.56 -1.72
N ILE A 140 22.36 8.76 -1.74
CA ILE A 140 21.23 8.91 -0.81
C ILE A 140 21.40 7.91 0.35
N PRO A 141 21.64 8.37 1.58
CA PRO A 141 21.46 7.52 2.74
C PRO A 141 20.01 7.03 2.79
N ASN A 142 19.79 5.75 3.07
CA ASN A 142 18.44 5.15 3.22
C ASN A 142 17.52 5.94 4.17
N TYR A 143 18.10 6.67 5.12
CA TYR A 143 17.41 7.48 6.14
C TYR A 143 16.95 8.88 5.68
N SER A 144 17.16 9.27 4.42
CA SER A 144 16.94 10.68 4.00
C SER A 144 15.50 10.98 3.59
N TYR A 145 14.68 9.94 3.36
CA TYR A 145 13.31 10.09 2.89
C TYR A 145 12.41 8.95 3.41
N ARG A 146 11.13 9.26 3.60
CA ARG A 146 10.09 8.34 4.02
C ARG A 146 8.99 8.32 2.99
N ARG A 147 8.45 7.15 2.69
CA ARG A 147 7.26 7.05 1.86
C ARG A 147 6.05 7.60 2.62
N THR A 148 5.36 8.57 2.03
CA THR A 148 4.18 9.22 2.64
C THR A 148 2.89 8.94 1.90
N GLY A 149 2.94 8.29 0.73
CA GLY A 149 1.71 7.88 0.07
C GLY A 149 1.91 6.92 -1.09
N GLY A 150 0.78 6.56 -1.70
CA GLY A 150 0.69 5.68 -2.86
C GLY A 150 0.19 4.28 -2.52
N LEU A 151 0.08 3.44 -3.53
CA LEU A 151 -0.46 2.09 -3.40
C LEU A 151 0.63 1.04 -3.14
N ASP A 152 0.31 0.12 -2.25
CA ASP A 152 1.13 -0.98 -1.78
C ASP A 152 0.41 -2.30 -2.00
N THR A 153 1.18 -3.37 -2.16
CA THR A 153 0.65 -4.74 -2.28
C THR A 153 1.49 -5.66 -1.42
N GLY A 154 0.89 -6.75 -0.97
CA GLY A 154 1.60 -7.74 -0.16
C GLY A 154 0.76 -8.97 0.11
N ILE A 155 1.24 -9.81 1.01
CA ILE A 155 0.53 -10.99 1.51
C ILE A 155 0.11 -10.72 2.94
N LEU A 156 -1.18 -10.91 3.21
CA LEU A 156 -1.75 -10.87 4.54
C LEU A 156 -1.73 -12.28 5.12
N VAL A 157 -1.22 -12.40 6.35
CA VAL A 157 -1.29 -13.63 7.15
C VAL A 157 -1.96 -13.30 8.47
N VAL A 158 -3.11 -13.92 8.73
CA VAL A 158 -3.89 -13.75 9.96
C VAL A 158 -3.85 -15.07 10.74
N PRO A 159 -3.10 -15.17 11.85
CA PRO A 159 -2.94 -16.43 12.57
C PRO A 159 -4.02 -16.70 13.63
N PHE A 160 -4.80 -15.68 14.00
CA PHE A 160 -5.92 -15.83 14.94
C PHE A 160 -7.02 -14.85 14.61
N LYS A 161 -8.25 -15.21 15.03
CA LYS A 161 -9.45 -14.41 14.81
C LYS A 161 -10.26 -14.30 16.10
N LEU A 162 -10.68 -13.10 16.42
CA LEU A 162 -11.58 -12.80 17.53
C LEU A 162 -13.00 -12.74 16.99
N ARG A 163 -13.89 -13.61 17.47
CA ARG A 163 -15.34 -13.58 17.17
C ARG A 163 -16.11 -13.60 18.48
N GLN A 164 -17.02 -12.65 18.67
CA GLN A 164 -17.86 -12.55 19.88
C GLN A 164 -17.08 -12.52 21.22
N GLY A 165 -15.79 -12.16 21.20
CA GLY A 165 -14.92 -12.14 22.38
C GLY A 165 -14.07 -13.40 22.57
N ASP A 166 -14.33 -14.46 21.80
CA ASP A 166 -13.55 -15.70 21.81
C ASP A 166 -12.42 -15.68 20.77
N ILE A 167 -11.30 -16.32 21.09
CA ILE A 167 -10.13 -16.46 20.20
C ILE A 167 -10.20 -17.79 19.48
N PHE A 168 -10.20 -17.75 18.16
CA PHE A 168 -10.15 -18.91 17.28
C PHE A 168 -8.78 -18.99 16.59
N ASN A 169 -8.21 -20.19 16.55
CA ASN A 169 -6.94 -20.49 15.86
C ASN A 169 -7.16 -20.79 14.37
N ASP A 170 -8.04 -20.01 13.73
CA ASP A 170 -8.26 -20.06 12.29
C ASP A 170 -7.18 -19.22 11.62
N SER A 171 -6.62 -19.74 10.53
CA SER A 171 -5.57 -19.05 9.79
C SER A 171 -6.07 -18.57 8.44
N THR A 172 -5.73 -17.34 8.07
CA THR A 172 -6.00 -16.80 6.72
C THR A 172 -4.71 -16.37 6.05
N ILE A 173 -4.61 -16.67 4.76
CA ILE A 173 -3.55 -16.17 3.89
C ILE A 173 -4.15 -15.62 2.58
N GLY A 174 -3.70 -14.45 2.13
CA GLY A 174 -4.17 -13.89 0.88
C GLY A 174 -3.45 -12.63 0.45
N PRO A 175 -3.49 -12.26 -0.84
CA PRO A 175 -3.01 -10.96 -1.28
C PRO A 175 -3.81 -9.82 -0.66
N TYR A 176 -3.14 -8.70 -0.41
CA TYR A 176 -3.79 -7.43 -0.07
C TYR A 176 -3.33 -6.30 -0.99
N LEU A 177 -4.23 -5.33 -1.15
CA LEU A 177 -3.95 -4.00 -1.68
C LEU A 177 -4.01 -3.01 -0.53
N ALA A 178 -3.08 -2.07 -0.50
CA ALA A 178 -2.97 -1.07 0.54
C ALA A 178 -2.84 0.33 -0.06
N PHE A 179 -3.55 1.30 0.52
CA PHE A 179 -3.36 2.71 0.23
C PHE A 179 -2.70 3.39 1.42
N ARG A 180 -1.49 3.90 1.23
CA ARG A 180 -0.71 4.58 2.26
C ARG A 180 -1.05 6.07 2.31
N ASP A 181 -1.27 6.57 3.51
CA ASP A 181 -1.46 7.97 3.89
C ASP A 181 -0.57 8.27 5.11
N GLU A 182 0.60 8.83 4.84
CA GLU A 182 1.66 9.08 5.82
C GLU A 182 2.04 7.84 6.64
N SER A 183 1.65 7.79 7.91
CA SER A 183 1.92 6.69 8.85
C SER A 183 0.82 5.62 8.85
N ILE A 184 -0.29 5.82 8.14
CA ILE A 184 -1.43 4.89 8.15
C ILE A 184 -1.58 4.30 6.75
N SER A 185 -1.73 2.98 6.66
CA SER A 185 -2.08 2.29 5.41
C SER A 185 -3.43 1.62 5.57
N TYR A 186 -4.37 1.91 4.67
CA TYR A 186 -5.66 1.23 4.62
C TYR A 186 -5.53 0.01 3.72
N ILE A 187 -5.91 -1.16 4.20
CA ILE A 187 -5.76 -2.41 3.45
C ILE A 187 -7.12 -3.03 3.12
N ALA A 188 -7.18 -3.70 1.98
CA ALA A 188 -8.24 -4.61 1.58
C ALA A 188 -7.59 -5.90 1.07
N ALA A 189 -8.09 -7.05 1.51
CA ALA A 189 -7.51 -8.35 1.23
C ALA A 189 -8.60 -9.37 0.87
N LEU A 190 -8.24 -10.28 -0.02
CA LEU A 190 -9.02 -11.47 -0.36
C LEU A 190 -8.11 -12.67 -0.14
N GLY A 191 -8.57 -13.69 0.59
CA GLY A 191 -7.72 -14.80 0.97
C GLY A 191 -8.46 -16.12 1.13
N LEU A 192 -7.68 -17.15 1.41
CA LEU A 192 -8.16 -18.46 1.84
C LEU A 192 -8.02 -18.58 3.35
N SER A 193 -9.04 -19.13 3.99
CA SER A 193 -9.04 -19.38 5.43
C SER A 193 -9.17 -20.85 5.74
N GLN A 194 -8.30 -21.36 6.61
CA GLN A 194 -8.44 -22.66 7.25
C GLN A 194 -9.23 -22.47 8.54
N ILE A 195 -10.44 -23.03 8.56
CA ILE A 195 -11.42 -22.90 9.63
C ILE A 195 -11.54 -24.23 10.37
N SER A 196 -11.43 -24.18 11.70
CA SER A 196 -11.63 -25.36 12.53
C SER A 196 -13.12 -25.50 12.90
N LEU A 197 -13.76 -26.57 12.43
CA LEU A 197 -15.14 -26.93 12.72
C LEU A 197 -15.17 -27.95 13.86
N VAL A 198 -15.98 -27.70 14.90
CA VAL A 198 -16.23 -28.67 15.97
C VAL A 198 -17.51 -29.43 15.64
N ASP A 199 -17.40 -30.74 15.42
CA ASP A 199 -18.56 -31.59 15.20
C ASP A 199 -19.28 -31.86 16.53
N ASN A 200 -20.50 -31.35 16.67
CA ASN A 200 -21.34 -31.49 17.87
C ASN A 200 -21.64 -32.96 18.24
N SER A 201 -21.46 -33.91 17.31
CA SER A 201 -21.75 -35.32 17.55
C SER A 201 -20.59 -36.08 18.22
N ASN A 202 -19.34 -35.78 17.87
CA ASN A 202 -18.19 -36.64 18.20
C ASN A 202 -16.96 -35.91 18.77
N SER A 203 -17.02 -34.60 19.02
CA SER A 203 -15.84 -33.79 19.44
C SER A 203 -14.66 -33.88 18.47
N GLU A 204 -14.88 -34.34 17.23
CA GLU A 204 -13.87 -34.39 16.19
C GLU A 204 -13.71 -32.98 15.60
N ILE A 205 -12.46 -32.53 15.53
CA ILE A 205 -12.11 -31.26 14.90
C ILE A 205 -11.88 -31.54 13.41
N LYS A 206 -12.72 -30.96 12.57
CA LYS A 206 -12.57 -30.98 11.12
C LYS A 206 -12.02 -29.64 10.64
N THR A 207 -11.17 -29.65 9.62
CA THR A 207 -10.66 -28.42 9.01
C THR A 207 -11.32 -28.23 7.66
N ALA A 208 -11.92 -27.06 7.45
CA ALA A 208 -12.52 -26.66 6.20
C ALA A 208 -11.78 -25.45 5.60
N THR A 209 -11.77 -25.34 4.27
CA THR A 209 -11.16 -24.21 3.57
C THR A 209 -12.25 -23.28 3.04
N GLY A 210 -12.21 -22.03 3.45
CA GLY A 210 -13.15 -20.97 3.03
C GLY A 210 -12.46 -19.81 2.32
N ILE A 211 -13.27 -18.89 1.82
CA ILE A 211 -12.82 -17.60 1.28
C ILE A 211 -12.98 -16.54 2.36
N THR A 212 -12.05 -15.61 2.44
CA THR A 212 -12.06 -14.50 3.38
C THR A 212 -11.97 -13.18 2.65
N LEU A 213 -12.86 -12.26 2.98
CA LEU A 213 -12.74 -10.85 2.62
C LEU A 213 -12.38 -10.07 3.88
N ALA A 214 -11.30 -9.29 3.82
CA ALA A 214 -10.81 -8.54 4.97
C ALA A 214 -10.43 -7.10 4.59
N MET A 215 -10.53 -6.22 5.56
CA MET A 215 -10.07 -4.84 5.49
C MET A 215 -9.40 -4.45 6.80
N GLY A 216 -8.54 -3.45 6.77
CA GLY A 216 -7.84 -3.05 7.97
C GLY A 216 -7.05 -1.76 7.84
N ILE A 217 -6.36 -1.43 8.93
CA ILE A 217 -5.39 -0.35 8.99
C ILE A 217 -4.06 -0.92 9.47
N ILE A 218 -2.97 -0.48 8.86
CA ILE A 218 -1.60 -0.69 9.34
C ILE A 218 -1.09 0.68 9.77
N TRP A 219 -0.67 0.80 11.02
CA TRP A 219 -0.13 2.01 11.60
C TRP A 219 1.37 1.85 11.83
N GLU A 220 2.17 2.59 11.07
CA GLU A 220 3.62 2.70 11.23
C GLU A 220 3.90 3.59 12.45
N VAL A 221 4.29 2.96 13.57
CA VAL A 221 4.62 3.64 14.83
C VAL A 221 5.98 4.33 14.69
N ASN A 222 6.94 3.64 14.08
CA ASN A 222 8.26 4.15 13.68
C ASN A 222 8.79 3.31 12.48
N PRO A 223 9.97 3.63 11.91
CA PRO A 223 10.49 2.89 10.75
C PRO A 223 10.69 1.38 10.98
N GLU A 224 10.86 0.95 12.23
CA GLU A 224 11.09 -0.44 12.60
C GLU A 224 9.82 -1.19 13.01
N PHE A 225 8.77 -0.51 13.46
CA PHE A 225 7.59 -1.12 14.08
C PHE A 225 6.28 -0.63 13.46
N ASP A 226 5.40 -1.58 13.16
CA ASP A 226 4.03 -1.33 12.73
C ASP A 226 3.02 -2.17 13.52
N VAL A 227 1.80 -1.64 13.62
CA VAL A 227 0.67 -2.32 14.27
C VAL A 227 -0.48 -2.38 13.27
N ALA A 228 -1.03 -3.57 13.03
CA ALA A 228 -2.17 -3.75 12.16
C ALA A 228 -3.43 -4.09 12.97
N PHE A 229 -4.57 -3.52 12.55
CA PHE A 229 -5.90 -3.91 13.00
C PHE A 229 -6.71 -4.31 11.78
N ILE A 230 -7.28 -5.52 11.82
CA ILE A 230 -7.93 -6.15 10.68
C ILE A 230 -9.31 -6.62 11.11
N ALA A 231 -10.29 -6.39 10.27
CA ALA A 231 -11.61 -6.99 10.36
C ALA A 231 -11.90 -7.72 9.06
N GLY A 232 -12.59 -8.85 9.14
CA GLY A 232 -13.01 -9.57 7.95
C GLY A 232 -14.18 -10.48 8.23
N ALA A 233 -14.63 -11.17 7.19
CA ALA A 233 -15.65 -12.21 7.25
C ALA A 233 -15.18 -13.40 6.42
N ASP A 234 -15.51 -14.59 6.89
CA ASP A 234 -15.19 -15.82 6.19
C ASP A 234 -16.45 -16.47 5.65
N HIS A 235 -16.32 -17.11 4.50
CA HIS A 235 -17.40 -17.80 3.83
C HIS A 235 -16.95 -19.22 3.45
N LEU A 236 -17.69 -20.21 3.96
CA LEU A 236 -17.60 -21.61 3.55
C LEU A 236 -18.72 -21.94 2.56
N SER A 237 -18.45 -22.79 1.58
CA SER A 237 -19.46 -23.24 0.62
C SER A 237 -19.97 -24.63 0.96
N GLY A 238 -21.19 -24.96 0.50
CA GLY A 238 -21.79 -26.29 0.67
C GLY A 238 -22.27 -26.57 2.10
N SER A 239 -22.43 -27.85 2.44
CA SER A 239 -23.02 -28.28 3.71
C SER A 239 -22.22 -27.83 4.95
N GLU A 240 -20.92 -27.60 4.79
CA GLU A 240 -20.06 -27.05 5.85
C GLU A 240 -20.43 -25.58 6.14
N GLY A 241 -20.64 -24.77 5.11
CA GLY A 241 -21.11 -23.39 5.27
C GLY A 241 -22.51 -23.29 5.87
N ASP A 242 -23.43 -24.16 5.44
CA ASP A 242 -24.81 -24.19 5.94
C ASP A 242 -24.89 -24.53 7.44
N SER A 243 -23.91 -25.29 7.95
CA SER A 243 -23.88 -25.75 9.34
C SER A 243 -22.95 -24.93 10.25
N TRP A 244 -22.09 -24.09 9.68
CA TRP A 244 -21.12 -23.32 10.44
C TRP A 244 -21.74 -22.05 11.04
N GLN A 245 -21.78 -21.98 12.37
CA GLN A 245 -22.45 -20.89 13.10
C GLN A 245 -21.81 -19.50 12.91
N HIS A 246 -20.56 -19.43 12.43
CA HIS A 246 -19.82 -18.17 12.23
C HIS A 246 -19.72 -17.77 10.75
N GLN A 247 -20.54 -18.36 9.89
CA GLN A 247 -20.62 -18.01 8.46
C GLN A 247 -20.92 -16.52 8.28
N ASP A 248 -20.09 -15.84 7.49
CA ASP A 248 -20.18 -14.40 7.20
C ASP A 248 -20.17 -13.49 8.45
N GLU A 249 -19.77 -14.03 9.61
CA GLU A 249 -19.62 -13.25 10.83
C GLU A 249 -18.32 -12.45 10.81
N VAL A 250 -18.41 -11.20 11.26
CA VAL A 250 -17.25 -10.32 11.38
C VAL A 250 -16.32 -10.84 12.48
N TRP A 251 -15.08 -11.11 12.11
CA TRP A 251 -13.98 -11.35 13.03
C TRP A 251 -13.03 -10.15 13.07
N LEU A 252 -12.31 -10.02 14.20
CA LEU A 252 -11.25 -9.03 14.39
C LEU A 252 -9.90 -9.73 14.58
N SER A 253 -8.82 -9.08 14.16
CA SER A 253 -7.45 -9.53 14.44
C SER A 253 -6.53 -8.33 14.58
N PHE A 254 -5.38 -8.55 15.21
CA PHE A 254 -4.32 -7.55 15.28
C PHE A 254 -2.96 -8.21 15.04
N ALA A 255 -2.02 -7.43 14.52
CA ALA A 255 -0.65 -7.89 14.31
C ALA A 255 0.34 -6.81 14.71
N ILE A 256 1.56 -7.23 15.05
CA ILE A 256 2.69 -6.36 15.30
C ILE A 256 3.78 -6.78 14.32
N GLY A 257 4.19 -5.85 13.46
CA GLY A 257 5.26 -6.03 12.49
C GLY A 257 6.58 -5.44 13.00
N TYR A 258 7.68 -6.07 12.59
CA TYR A 258 9.03 -5.56 12.80
C TYR A 258 9.84 -5.63 11.51
N ASN A 259 10.45 -4.51 11.13
CA ASN A 259 11.30 -4.41 9.94
C ASN A 259 12.78 -4.55 10.33
N PHE A 260 13.42 -5.64 9.87
CA PHE A 260 14.83 -5.92 10.11
C PHE A 260 15.80 -5.19 9.17
N SER A 261 15.30 -4.38 8.23
CA SER A 261 16.10 -3.84 7.12
C SER A 261 16.86 -2.54 7.45
N ASN A 262 17.09 -2.23 8.73
CA ASN A 262 17.84 -1.05 9.16
C ASN A 262 19.34 -1.31 9.36
#